data_AF-A0A7C1SGL9-F1
#
_entry.id   AF-A0A7C1SGL9-F1
#
_cell.length_a   1.000
_cell.length_b   1.000
_cell.length_c   1.000
_cell.angle_alpha   90.00
_cell.angle_beta   90.00
_cell.angle_gamma   90.00
#
_symmetry.space_group_name_H-M   'P 1'
#
loop_
_entity.id
_entity.type
_entity.pdbx_description
1 polymer ?
#
loop_
_entity_poly.entity_id
_entity_poly.type
_entity_poly.pdbx_seq_one_letter_code
_entity_poly.pdbx_strand_id
1 'polypeptide(L)'
;MIYFIKSESGHVKIGFTNDKNINKRLSVIQCGNPYKLEILRLLEWEYDQEYEIKKHFEKHKVRGEWFNLNQEIIDYTENPYKFNKHVKVSINQLIKRLGAVRSVAEELGISERWVKDLASGKRRASNSLAVIIQLKLLGRI
;
A
#
# COMPACT_ATOMS: atom_id res chain seq x y z
N MET A 1 10.37 -6.84 -0.76
CA MET A 1 9.36 -6.54 0.29
C MET A 1 9.65 -5.19 0.90
N ILE A 2 8.62 -4.38 1.12
CA ILE A 2 8.70 -3.11 1.84
C ILE A 2 8.41 -3.38 3.31
N TYR A 3 9.20 -2.79 4.21
CA TYR A 3 9.05 -2.93 5.65
C TYR A 3 8.85 -1.57 6.32
N PHE A 4 8.08 -1.60 7.41
CA PHE A 4 7.94 -0.54 8.38
C PHE A 4 8.51 -1.05 9.70
N ILE A 5 9.61 -0.46 10.17
CA ILE A 5 10.26 -0.83 11.43
C ILE A 5 10.09 0.34 12.39
N LYS A 6 9.35 0.13 13.48
CA LYS A 6 9.18 1.10 14.56
C LYS A 6 10.39 1.03 15.50
N SER A 7 10.80 2.19 15.99
CA SER A 7 11.71 2.35 17.12
C SER A 7 10.92 2.82 18.34
N GLU A 8 11.31 2.36 19.54
CA GLU A 8 10.77 2.88 20.81
C GLU A 8 10.92 4.40 20.96
N SER A 9 11.86 5.02 20.25
CA SER A 9 12.05 6.48 20.22
C SER A 9 10.92 7.27 19.53
N GLY A 10 9.85 6.61 19.06
CA GLY A 10 8.74 7.25 18.36
C GLY A 10 8.99 7.48 16.86
N HIS A 11 10.00 6.83 16.30
CA HIS A 11 10.33 6.92 14.87
C HIS A 11 10.00 5.62 14.14
N VAL A 12 9.82 5.72 12.82
CA VAL A 12 9.60 4.58 11.93
C VAL A 12 10.54 4.66 10.74
N LYS A 13 11.17 3.53 10.42
CA LYS A 13 11.98 3.35 9.22
C LYS A 13 11.13 2.68 8.15
N ILE A 14 11.05 3.31 6.98
CA ILE A 14 10.41 2.75 5.79
C ILE A 14 11.51 2.36 4.82
N GLY A 15 11.58 1.09 4.44
CA GLY A 15 12.61 0.65 3.51
C GLY A 15 12.23 -0.61 2.76
N PHE A 16 13.07 -1.00 1.82
CA PHE A 16 12.88 -2.18 0.98
C PHE A 16 13.99 -3.21 1.22
N THR A 17 13.67 -4.48 1.07
CA THR A 17 14.65 -5.58 1.01
C THR A 17 14.24 -6.65 0.00
N ASN A 18 15.23 -7.20 -0.69
CA ASN A 18 15.09 -8.41 -1.53
C ASN A 18 15.26 -9.71 -0.71
N ASP A 19 15.69 -9.61 0.54
CA ASP A 19 15.83 -10.78 1.41
C ASP A 19 14.46 -11.34 1.79
N LYS A 20 14.33 -12.67 1.76
CA LYS A 20 13.12 -13.38 2.18
C LYS A 20 12.95 -13.38 3.70
N ASN A 21 14.04 -13.18 4.45
CA ASN A 21 14.01 -13.16 5.91
C ASN A 21 14.23 -11.74 6.45
N ILE A 22 13.14 -11.06 6.80
CA ILE A 22 13.18 -9.71 7.37
C ILE A 22 13.96 -9.63 8.69
N ASN A 23 14.02 -10.70 9.49
CA ASN A 23 14.68 -10.67 10.79
C ASN A 23 16.19 -10.41 10.66
N LYS A 24 16.82 -10.91 9.58
CA LYS A 24 18.23 -10.61 9.29
C LYS A 24 18.45 -9.12 9.11
N ARG A 25 17.55 -8.46 8.37
CA ARG A 25 17.60 -7.01 8.13
C ARG A 25 17.33 -6.24 9.42
N LEU A 26 16.36 -6.67 10.23
CA LEU A 26 16.08 -6.08 11.54
C LEU A 26 17.30 -6.12 12.46
N SER A 27 17.98 -7.27 12.57
CA SER A 27 19.19 -7.43 13.38
C SER A 27 20.31 -6.46 12.95
N VAL A 28 20.55 -6.33 11.64
CA VAL A 28 21.56 -5.40 11.11
C VAL A 28 21.23 -3.94 11.46
N ILE A 29 19.95 -3.55 11.36
CA ILE A 29 19.53 -2.19 11.71
C ILE A 29 19.61 -1.96 13.23
N GLN A 30 19.26 -2.98 14.03
CA GLN A 30 19.33 -2.93 15.49
C GLN A 30 20.75 -2.72 16.00
N CYS A 31 21.78 -3.31 15.36
CA CYS A 31 23.18 -3.10 15.74
C CYS A 31 23.59 -1.62 15.76
N GLY A 32 22.99 -0.80 14.90
CA GLY A 32 23.25 0.64 14.82
C GLY A 32 22.20 1.51 15.52
N ASN A 33 21.23 0.92 16.23
CA ASN A 33 20.16 1.66 16.91
C ASN A 33 20.10 1.28 18.40
N PRO A 34 20.28 2.24 19.32
CA PRO A 34 20.23 1.96 20.76
C PRO A 34 18.82 1.63 21.28
N TYR A 35 17.77 2.01 20.55
CA TYR A 35 16.38 1.76 20.91
C TYR A 35 15.90 0.43 20.33
N LYS A 36 14.99 -0.26 21.01
CA LYS A 36 14.41 -1.49 20.48
C LYS A 36 13.68 -1.21 19.17
N LEU A 37 13.86 -2.13 18.23
CA LEU A 37 13.19 -2.11 16.93
C LEU A 37 12.16 -3.23 16.83
N GLU A 38 11.01 -2.89 16.24
CA GLU A 38 9.88 -3.79 16.04
C GLU A 38 9.38 -3.70 14.60
N ILE A 39 9.01 -4.82 13.99
CA ILE A 39 8.40 -4.84 12.67
C ILE A 39 6.93 -4.46 12.84
N LEU A 40 6.57 -3.29 12.33
CA LEU A 40 5.19 -2.81 12.32
C LEU A 40 4.41 -3.42 11.16
N ARG A 41 5.02 -3.48 9.96
CA ARG A 41 4.35 -4.03 8.76
C ARG A 41 5.32 -4.51 7.70
N LEU A 42 4.90 -5.53 6.96
CA LEU A 42 5.51 -5.98 5.71
C LEU A 42 4.50 -5.88 4.56
N LEU A 43 4.97 -5.40 3.41
CA LEU A 43 4.23 -5.34 2.16
C LEU A 43 5.01 -6.06 1.06
N GLU A 44 4.35 -6.99 0.38
CA GLU A 44 4.89 -7.74 -0.77
C GLU A 44 4.78 -6.92 -2.04
N TRP A 45 5.39 -5.74 -2.03
CA TRP A 45 5.39 -4.81 -3.15
C TRP A 45 6.81 -4.65 -3.70
N GLU A 46 6.89 -4.15 -4.93
CA GLU A 46 8.10 -3.82 -5.69
C GLU A 46 8.80 -2.56 -5.18
N TYR A 47 10.04 -2.39 -5.63
CA TYR A 47 10.90 -1.26 -5.25
C TYR A 47 10.28 0.11 -5.59
N ASP A 48 9.64 0.25 -6.75
CA ASP A 48 9.05 1.53 -7.19
C ASP A 48 7.95 2.03 -6.25
N GLN A 49 7.21 1.13 -5.58
CA GLN A 49 6.20 1.55 -4.60
C GLN A 49 6.85 2.10 -3.32
N GLU A 50 8.07 1.70 -2.98
CA GLU A 50 8.76 2.22 -1.79
C GLU A 50 9.06 3.71 -1.92
N TYR A 51 9.51 4.13 -3.11
CA TYR A 51 9.76 5.54 -3.41
C TYR A 51 8.48 6.38 -3.25
N GLU A 52 7.36 5.92 -3.81
CA GLU A 52 6.08 6.63 -3.71
C GLU A 52 5.57 6.69 -2.27
N ILE A 53 5.74 5.63 -1.47
CA ILE A 53 5.39 5.61 -0.05
C ILE A 53 6.23 6.62 0.73
N LYS A 54 7.56 6.61 0.54
CA LYS A 54 8.45 7.56 1.21
C LYS A 54 8.11 8.99 0.82
N LYS A 55 7.85 9.25 -0.46
CA LYS A 55 7.42 10.55 -0.97
C LYS A 55 6.09 11.00 -0.38
N HIS A 56 5.14 10.09 -0.20
CA HIS A 56 3.87 10.37 0.47
C HIS A 56 4.08 10.86 1.91
N PHE A 57 5.06 10.29 2.62
CA PHE A 57 5.40 10.65 3.99
C PHE A 57 6.56 11.65 4.13
N GLU A 58 7.00 12.30 3.05
CA GLU A 58 8.18 13.18 3.05
C GLU A 58 8.03 14.32 4.08
N LYS A 59 6.80 14.80 4.33
CA LYS A 59 6.50 15.82 5.36
C LYS A 59 6.80 15.39 6.80
N HIS A 60 6.95 14.08 7.04
CA HIS A 60 7.23 13.49 8.35
C HIS A 60 8.68 13.01 8.47
N LYS A 61 9.50 13.24 7.45
CA LYS A 61 10.88 12.75 7.38
C LYS A 61 11.75 13.44 8.41
N VAL A 62 12.49 12.64 9.17
CA VAL A 62 13.47 13.12 10.15
C VAL A 62 14.86 13.10 9.53
N ARG A 63 15.31 11.93 9.05
CA ARG A 63 16.63 11.77 8.43
C ARG A 63 16.72 10.48 7.63
N GLY A 64 17.21 10.57 6.39
CA GLY A 64 17.37 9.41 5.52
C GLY A 64 16.04 8.68 5.31
N GLU A 65 15.94 7.46 5.81
CA GLU A 65 14.73 6.62 5.72
C GLU A 65 13.89 6.60 7.01
N TRP A 66 14.19 7.49 7.96
CA TRP A 66 13.49 7.61 9.24
C TRP A 66 12.47 8.75 9.21
N PHE A 67 11.28 8.46 9.73
CA PHE A 67 10.13 9.35 9.80
C PHE A 67 9.59 9.41 11.23
N ASN A 68 8.93 10.51 11.59
CA ASN A 68 8.16 10.60 12.83
C ASN A 68 6.96 9.66 12.73
N LEU A 69 6.80 8.76 13.71
CA LEU A 69 5.61 7.90 13.75
C LEU A 69 4.39 8.75 14.10
N ASN A 70 3.34 8.64 13.29
CA ASN A 70 2.09 9.36 13.49
C ASN A 70 0.90 8.52 13.01
N GLN A 71 -0.30 9.05 13.22
CA GLN A 71 -1.54 8.36 12.86
C GLN A 71 -1.64 8.05 11.37
N GLU A 72 -1.15 8.92 10.48
CA GLU A 72 -1.20 8.69 9.03
C GLU A 72 -0.37 7.47 8.61
N ILE A 73 0.80 7.28 9.23
CA ILE A 73 1.64 6.09 9.00
C ILE A 73 1.00 4.85 9.64
N ILE A 74 0.44 4.96 10.84
CA ILE A 74 -0.25 3.84 11.51
C ILE A 74 -1.42 3.36 10.65
N ASP A 75 -2.31 4.27 10.26
CA ASP A 75 -3.45 3.98 9.38
C ASP A 75 -2.99 3.34 8.07
N TYR A 76 -1.87 3.79 7.52
CA TYR A 76 -1.28 3.19 6.32
C TYR A 76 -0.79 1.76 6.56
N THR A 77 -0.14 1.50 7.69
CA THR A 77 0.31 0.14 8.00
C THR A 77 -0.84 -0.85 8.23
N GLU A 78 -1.97 -0.37 8.76
CA GLU A 78 -3.20 -1.14 8.91
C GLU A 78 -3.91 -1.37 7.58
N ASN A 79 -4.04 -0.30 6.77
CA ASN A 79 -4.69 -0.33 5.47
C ASN A 79 -3.90 0.45 4.40
N PRO A 80 -2.87 -0.17 3.81
CA PRO A 80 -1.96 0.49 2.88
C PRO A 80 -2.62 0.85 1.54
N TYR A 81 -3.81 0.29 1.29
CA TYR A 81 -4.56 0.52 0.06
C TYR A 81 -5.37 1.81 0.13
N LYS A 82 -5.80 2.24 1.33
CA LYS A 82 -6.63 3.44 1.56
C LYS A 82 -6.03 4.74 1.02
N PHE A 83 -4.69 4.81 0.97
CA PHE A 83 -3.94 6.03 0.65
C PHE A 83 -3.41 6.07 -0.78
N ASN A 84 -3.64 5.02 -1.55
CA ASN A 84 -2.99 4.87 -2.83
C ASN A 84 -3.77 5.61 -3.93
N LYS A 85 -3.57 6.94 -4.00
CA LYS A 85 -4.16 7.86 -4.99
C LYS A 85 -3.76 7.55 -6.44
N HIS A 86 -2.74 6.70 -6.63
CA HIS A 86 -2.13 6.41 -7.93
C HIS A 86 -2.09 4.92 -8.29
N VAL A 87 -2.87 4.07 -7.62
CA VAL A 87 -3.05 2.71 -8.16
C VAL A 87 -3.71 2.86 -9.52
N LYS A 88 -2.99 2.49 -10.57
CA LYS A 88 -3.61 2.12 -11.86
C LYS A 88 -4.43 0.86 -11.60
N VAL A 89 -5.57 1.00 -10.95
CA VAL A 89 -6.47 -0.13 -10.75
C VAL A 89 -7.12 -0.38 -12.10
N SER A 90 -6.69 -1.46 -12.74
CA SER A 90 -7.22 -1.82 -14.04
C SER A 90 -8.54 -2.53 -13.82
N ILE A 91 -9.65 -1.81 -13.95
CA ILE A 91 -10.97 -2.44 -13.92
C ILE A 91 -11.09 -3.51 -15.01
N ASN A 92 -10.32 -3.38 -16.11
CA ASN A 92 -10.19 -4.41 -17.14
C ASN A 92 -9.58 -5.71 -16.62
N GLN A 93 -8.67 -5.67 -15.64
CA GLN A 93 -8.18 -6.89 -14.99
C GLN A 93 -9.27 -7.55 -14.14
N LEU A 94 -10.10 -6.76 -13.46
CA LEU A 94 -11.21 -7.30 -12.66
C LEU A 94 -12.29 -7.91 -13.56
N ILE A 95 -12.60 -7.27 -14.69
CA ILE A 95 -13.47 -7.82 -15.74
C ILE A 95 -12.90 -9.14 -16.27
N LYS A 96 -11.60 -9.20 -16.56
CA LYS A 96 -10.94 -10.44 -17.02
C LYS A 96 -11.01 -11.56 -15.98
N ARG A 97 -10.88 -11.23 -14.70
CA ARG A 97 -10.94 -12.21 -13.59
C ARG A 97 -12.35 -12.74 -13.35
N LEU A 98 -13.36 -11.86 -13.36
CA LEU A 98 -14.76 -12.24 -13.12
C LEU A 98 -15.50 -12.68 -14.39
N GLY A 99 -14.90 -12.50 -15.57
CA GLY A 99 -15.41 -12.94 -16.87
C GLY A 99 -16.51 -12.05 -17.47
N ALA A 100 -17.15 -11.20 -16.68
CA ALA A 100 -18.23 -10.33 -17.16
C ALA A 100 -18.27 -8.97 -16.46
N VAL A 101 -18.69 -7.95 -17.21
CA VAL A 101 -18.93 -6.58 -16.69
C VAL A 101 -20.03 -6.58 -15.62
N ARG A 102 -21.07 -7.40 -15.83
CA ARG A 102 -22.19 -7.54 -14.88
C ARG A 102 -21.72 -8.03 -13.51
N SER A 103 -20.86 -9.04 -13.47
CA SER A 103 -20.31 -9.58 -12.22
C SER A 103 -19.50 -8.53 -11.47
N VAL A 104 -18.70 -7.72 -12.19
CA VAL A 104 -17.97 -6.59 -11.60
C VAL A 104 -18.93 -5.54 -11.03
N ALA A 105 -20.02 -5.24 -11.74
CA ALA A 105 -21.01 -4.25 -11.33
C ALA A 105 -21.74 -4.67 -10.04
N GLU A 106 -22.21 -5.92 -10.00
CA GLU A 106 -22.85 -6.55 -8.82
C GLU A 106 -21.90 -6.53 -7.62
N GLU A 107 -20.64 -6.91 -7.83
CA GLU A 107 -19.66 -7.04 -6.76
C GLU A 107 -19.13 -5.71 -6.22
N LEU A 108 -19.14 -4.65 -7.03
CA LEU A 108 -18.78 -3.30 -6.62
C LEU A 108 -20.00 -2.47 -6.17
N GLY A 109 -21.22 -2.99 -6.32
CA GLY A 109 -22.45 -2.26 -6.00
C GLY A 109 -22.67 -1.03 -6.88
N ILE A 110 -22.21 -1.06 -8.14
CA ILE A 110 -22.33 0.05 -9.10
C ILE A 110 -23.01 -0.42 -10.39
N SER A 111 -23.43 0.51 -11.25
CA SER A 111 -24.05 0.15 -12.53
C SER A 111 -23.04 -0.37 -13.56
N GLU A 112 -23.46 -1.26 -14.46
CA GLU A 112 -22.63 -1.73 -15.59
C GLU A 112 -22.12 -0.59 -16.47
N ARG A 113 -22.92 0.47 -16.63
CA ARG A 113 -22.52 1.67 -17.36
C ARG A 113 -21.32 2.34 -16.69
N TRP A 114 -21.33 2.43 -15.36
CA TRP A 114 -20.21 2.95 -14.59
C TRP A 114 -18.94 2.11 -14.78
N VAL A 115 -19.06 0.78 -14.77
CA VAL A 115 -17.93 -0.11 -15.03
C VAL A 115 -17.34 0.13 -16.43
N LYS A 116 -18.19 0.28 -17.46
CA LYS A 116 -17.76 0.58 -18.85
C LYS A 116 -17.10 1.97 -18.96
N ASP A 117 -17.61 2.97 -18.26
CA ASP A 117 -17.02 4.32 -18.23
C ASP A 117 -15.64 4.33 -17.55
N LEU A 118 -15.46 3.54 -16.50
CA LEU A 118 -14.17 3.33 -15.84
C LEU A 118 -13.20 2.57 -16.75
N ALA A 119 -13.66 1.53 -17.44
CA ALA A 119 -12.86 0.70 -18.34
C ALA A 119 -12.34 1.46 -19.57
N SER A 120 -13.15 2.38 -20.08
CA SER A 120 -12.82 3.26 -21.21
C SER A 120 -12.06 4.53 -20.82
N GLY A 121 -11.83 4.75 -19.52
CA GLY A 121 -11.16 5.95 -19.00
C GLY A 121 -12.00 7.23 -19.06
N LYS A 122 -13.27 7.16 -19.50
CA LYS A 122 -14.22 8.28 -19.50
C LYS A 122 -14.53 8.78 -18.09
N ARG A 123 -14.42 7.90 -17.10
CA ARG A 123 -14.64 8.20 -15.68
C ARG A 123 -13.43 7.73 -14.86
N ARG A 124 -13.10 8.48 -13.80
CA ARG A 124 -12.13 8.05 -12.79
C ARG A 124 -12.86 7.51 -11.56
N ALA A 125 -12.33 6.44 -10.98
CA ALA A 125 -12.84 5.91 -9.73
C ALA A 125 -12.60 6.93 -8.60
N SER A 126 -13.53 7.02 -7.65
CA SER A 126 -13.26 7.69 -6.38
C SER A 126 -12.15 6.94 -5.64
N ASN A 127 -11.49 7.61 -4.68
CA ASN A 127 -10.47 6.97 -3.85
C ASN A 127 -11.04 5.71 -3.18
N SER A 128 -12.22 5.79 -2.57
CA SER A 128 -12.88 4.65 -1.92
C SER A 128 -13.09 3.47 -2.87
N LEU A 129 -13.55 3.72 -4.10
CA LEU A 129 -13.78 2.66 -5.07
C LEU A 129 -12.47 2.06 -5.58
N ALA A 130 -11.43 2.87 -5.79
CA ALA A 130 -10.11 2.39 -6.21
C ALA A 130 -9.52 1.41 -5.17
N VAL A 131 -9.69 1.67 -3.88
CA VAL A 131 -9.30 0.76 -2.80
C VAL A 131 -10.03 -0.57 -2.91
N ILE A 132 -11.35 -0.55 -3.09
CA ILE A 132 -12.17 -1.76 -3.17
C ILE A 132 -11.75 -2.62 -4.36
N ILE A 133 -11.61 -2.03 -5.54
CA ILE A 133 -11.18 -2.75 -6.75
C ILE A 133 -9.79 -3.38 -6.52
N GLN A 134 -8.86 -2.66 -5.89
CA GLN A 134 -7.52 -3.18 -5.60
C GLN A 134 -7.55 -4.35 -4.60
N LEU A 135 -8.34 -4.26 -3.52
CA LEU A 135 -8.48 -5.33 -2.53
C LEU A 135 -9.06 -6.60 -3.16
N LYS A 136 -10.06 -6.47 -4.04
CA LYS A 136 -10.63 -7.60 -4.78
C LYS A 136 -9.66 -8.23 -5.77
N LEU A 137 -8.89 -7.42 -6.51
CA LEU A 137 -7.83 -7.92 -7.39
C LEU A 137 -6.78 -8.75 -6.62
N LEU A 138 -6.49 -8.37 -5.38
CA LEU A 138 -5.57 -9.09 -4.49
C LEU A 138 -6.22 -10.25 -3.72
N GLY A 139 -7.52 -10.47 -3.87
CA GLY A 139 -8.26 -11.56 -3.20
C GLY A 139 -8.36 -11.38 -1.68
N ARG A 140 -8.35 -10.14 -1.19
CA ARG A 140 -8.39 -9.84 0.25
C ARG A 140 -9.80 -9.54 0.79
N ILE A 141 -10.77 -9.36 -0.09
CA ILE A 141 -12.23 -9.21 0.14
C ILE A 141 -13.00 -9.70 -1.10
#